data_AF-A0A4V3A3C5-F1
#
_entry.id   AF-A0A4V3A3C5-F1
#
_cell.length_a   1.000
_cell.length_b   1.000
_cell.length_c   1.000
_cell.angle_alpha   90.00
_cell.angle_beta   90.00
_cell.angle_gamma   90.00
#
_symmetry.space_group_name_H-M   'P 1'
#
loop_
_entity.id
_entity.type
_entity.pdbx_description
1 polymer ?
#
loop_
_entity_poly.entity_id
_entity_poly.type
_entity_poly.pdbx_seq_one_letter_code
_entity_poly.pdbx_strand_id
1 'polypeptide(L)'
;MLLTKTTQTLNIDLWNYWHFAFIGSIVSIATRSFLWGVFAATITIIVTLVGADRSQKKVEEFYGEDLKGVSLPQAFCVSFIPFAIAVNWIVERIPGLNKVDFDAKKLEKRFGLFGDPILLGVIIGIILGLLAKYPMAKTLQLGIILSAVMVLIPKITGMFIEGLNPISTRSQELVSKKFKGRAFNIGMTPALVIGHPTTLVVSLLLVPTILFLSVIVPGNEFLPLASLSGLIYIFPLVLPYTKGNVLRSFLVGLVSLVAGVLSATALASIFTSAVRMVQSNLIPAGTSSVASIDFAASPLAWIVYEFTANLTLVGPIVIAVITLGLMVWNRKKIAANDVQKSVKEPAAVHSETTN
;
A
#
# COMPACT_ATOMS: atom_id res chain seq x y z
N MET A 1 1.14 21.16 5.72
CA MET A 1 2.28 20.30 6.11
C MET A 1 3.61 20.67 5.45
N LEU A 2 3.65 20.94 4.13
CA LEU A 2 4.91 21.33 3.46
C LEU A 2 5.52 22.63 4.03
N LEU A 3 4.69 23.66 4.25
CA LEU A 3 5.10 24.93 4.87
C LEU A 3 5.65 24.74 6.30
N THR A 4 4.99 23.90 7.09
CA THR A 4 5.36 23.61 8.49
C THR A 4 6.52 22.62 8.62
N LYS A 5 7.13 22.20 7.50
CA LYS A 5 8.20 21.19 7.43
C LYS A 5 7.85 19.86 8.09
N THR A 6 6.57 19.49 8.13
CA THR A 6 6.11 18.21 8.70
C THR A 6 5.97 17.12 7.65
N THR A 7 6.20 17.43 6.36
CA THR A 7 6.36 16.45 5.28
C THR A 7 7.30 16.97 4.19
N GLN A 8 7.91 16.05 3.42
CA GLN A 8 8.66 16.33 2.19
C GLN A 8 7.93 15.85 0.93
N THR A 9 6.93 14.97 1.06
CA THR A 9 6.10 14.50 -0.04
C THR A 9 5.06 15.53 -0.47
N LEU A 10 5.13 15.94 -1.74
CA LEU A 10 4.06 16.60 -2.46
C LEU A 10 3.24 15.54 -3.20
N ASN A 11 2.06 15.19 -2.66
CA ASN A 11 1.19 14.21 -3.30
C ASN A 11 0.46 14.82 -4.50
N ILE A 12 0.82 14.37 -5.71
CA ILE A 12 0.17 14.78 -6.97
C ILE A 12 -0.77 13.71 -7.54
N ASP A 13 -0.84 12.54 -6.89
CA ASP A 13 -1.77 11.48 -7.26
C ASP A 13 -3.17 11.77 -6.69
N LEU A 14 -4.00 12.41 -7.50
CA LEU A 14 -5.38 12.74 -7.17
C LEU A 14 -6.29 11.50 -7.10
N TRP A 15 -5.95 10.41 -7.78
CA TRP A 15 -6.75 9.19 -7.73
C TRP A 15 -6.79 8.64 -6.31
N ASN A 16 -5.66 8.63 -5.60
CA ASN A 16 -5.59 8.08 -4.25
C ASN A 16 -6.42 8.83 -3.19
N TYR A 17 -6.92 10.04 -3.49
CA TYR A 17 -7.65 10.85 -2.51
C TYR A 17 -8.99 10.24 -2.10
N TRP A 18 -9.55 9.32 -2.90
CA TRP A 18 -10.77 8.62 -2.50
C TRP A 18 -10.60 7.87 -1.18
N HIS A 19 -9.39 7.40 -0.84
CA HIS A 19 -9.16 6.69 0.44
C HIS A 19 -9.43 7.61 1.63
N PHE A 20 -8.98 8.87 1.54
CA PHE A 20 -9.18 9.86 2.59
C PHE A 20 -10.64 10.31 2.67
N ALA A 21 -11.23 10.58 1.50
CA ALA A 21 -12.63 10.97 1.40
C ALA A 21 -13.56 9.89 1.96
N PHE A 22 -13.28 8.62 1.67
CA PHE A 22 -14.09 7.50 2.13
C PHE A 22 -14.06 7.35 3.64
N ILE A 23 -12.87 7.37 4.27
CA ILE A 23 -12.74 7.30 5.74
C ILE A 23 -13.48 8.48 6.39
N GLY A 24 -13.32 9.68 5.84
CA GLY A 24 -14.07 10.85 6.30
C GLY A 24 -15.59 10.68 6.17
N SER A 25 -16.06 10.11 5.06
CA SER A 25 -17.48 9.85 4.83
C SER A 25 -18.05 8.86 5.83
N ILE A 26 -17.42 7.70 6.05
CA ILE A 26 -17.95 6.70 7.00
C ILE A 26 -17.96 7.23 8.45
N VAL A 27 -16.98 8.05 8.83
CA VAL A 27 -16.96 8.71 10.15
C VAL A 27 -18.04 9.79 10.23
N SER A 28 -18.23 10.59 9.18
CA SER A 28 -19.29 11.60 9.13
C SER A 28 -20.68 10.96 9.24
N ILE A 29 -20.88 9.80 8.61
CA ILE A 29 -22.14 9.04 8.69
C ILE A 29 -22.34 8.49 10.10
N ALA A 30 -21.30 7.85 10.66
CA ALA A 30 -21.39 7.24 11.99
C ALA A 30 -21.64 8.28 13.10
N THR A 31 -20.96 9.42 13.04
CA THR A 31 -21.06 10.50 14.05
C THR A 31 -22.14 11.54 13.75
N ARG A 32 -22.77 11.46 12.57
CA ARG A 32 -23.70 12.48 12.03
C ARG A 32 -23.10 13.89 12.02
N SER A 33 -21.78 14.00 11.83
CA SER A 33 -21.05 15.26 11.88
C SER A 33 -20.01 15.35 10.79
N PHE A 34 -20.19 16.34 9.91
CA PHE A 34 -19.23 16.65 8.85
C PHE A 34 -17.84 16.99 9.41
N LEU A 35 -17.78 17.70 10.55
CA LEU A 35 -16.51 18.09 11.17
C LEU A 35 -15.71 16.88 11.65
N TRP A 36 -16.37 15.85 12.19
CA TRP A 36 -15.70 14.61 12.57
C TRP A 36 -15.20 13.83 11.34
N GLY A 37 -15.94 13.88 10.23
CA GLY A 37 -15.46 13.34 8.95
C GLY A 37 -14.22 14.05 8.42
N VAL A 38 -14.20 15.39 8.44
CA VAL A 38 -13.03 16.19 8.05
C VAL A 38 -11.84 15.90 8.97
N PHE A 39 -12.07 15.77 10.27
CA PHE A 39 -11.05 15.39 11.25
C PHE A 39 -10.43 14.03 10.88
N ALA A 40 -11.24 13.00 10.69
CA ALA A 40 -10.79 11.66 10.32
C ALA A 40 -9.98 11.66 9.02
N ALA A 41 -10.48 12.30 7.96
CA ALA A 41 -9.78 12.42 6.68
C ALA A 41 -8.42 13.13 6.85
N THR A 42 -8.37 14.20 7.65
CA THR A 42 -7.15 14.95 7.94
C THR A 42 -6.11 14.07 8.65
N ILE A 43 -6.52 13.32 9.68
CA ILE A 43 -5.65 12.37 10.37
C ILE A 43 -5.09 11.33 9.39
N THR A 44 -5.94 10.73 8.55
CA THR A 44 -5.51 9.75 7.56
C THR A 44 -4.49 10.34 6.58
N ILE A 45 -4.73 11.56 6.06
CA ILE A 45 -3.79 12.25 5.16
C ILE A 45 -2.45 12.45 5.84
N ILE A 46 -2.43 12.95 7.08
CA ILE A 46 -1.18 13.21 7.82
C ILE A 46 -0.39 11.93 8.00
N VAL A 47 -1.02 10.85 8.49
CA VAL A 47 -0.35 9.56 8.73
C VAL A 47 0.17 8.98 7.41
N THR A 48 -0.61 9.10 6.33
CA THR A 48 -0.21 8.65 4.99
C THR A 48 1.02 9.39 4.48
N LEU A 49 1.05 10.72 4.57
CA LEU A 49 2.17 11.53 4.11
C LEU A 49 3.44 11.27 4.94
N VAL A 50 3.30 11.11 6.25
CA VAL A 50 4.43 10.70 7.11
C VAL A 50 4.93 9.32 6.72
N GLY A 51 4.04 8.35 6.50
CA GLY A 51 4.42 7.00 6.06
C GLY A 51 5.17 7.02 4.72
N ALA A 52 4.65 7.76 3.73
CA ALA A 52 5.27 7.92 2.42
C ALA A 52 6.68 8.55 2.50
N ASP A 53 6.83 9.60 3.32
CA ASP A 53 8.11 10.25 3.57
C ASP A 53 9.17 9.32 4.19
N ARG A 54 8.74 8.34 4.98
CA ARG A 54 9.64 7.43 5.71
C ARG A 54 9.91 6.14 4.95
N SER A 55 9.00 5.73 4.07
CA SER A 55 9.23 4.62 3.16
C SER A 55 10.00 5.02 1.90
N GLN A 56 9.99 6.30 1.50
CA GLN A 56 10.56 6.78 0.24
C GLN A 56 11.96 6.22 -0.07
N LYS A 57 12.91 6.37 0.85
CA LYS A 57 14.29 5.89 0.62
C LYS A 57 14.35 4.38 0.40
N LYS A 58 13.52 3.60 1.11
CA LYS A 58 13.44 2.15 0.93
C LYS A 58 12.81 1.78 -0.41
N VAL A 59 11.79 2.53 -0.84
CA VAL A 59 11.16 2.37 -2.15
C VAL A 59 12.20 2.60 -3.25
N GLU A 60 12.97 3.69 -3.17
CA GLU A 60 14.06 4.00 -4.11
C GLU A 60 15.14 2.91 -4.13
N GLU A 61 15.64 2.50 -2.95
CA GLU A 61 16.66 1.43 -2.83
C GLU A 61 16.19 0.07 -3.39
N PHE A 62 14.89 -0.24 -3.32
CA PHE A 62 14.35 -1.53 -3.72
C PHE A 62 13.90 -1.56 -5.19
N TYR A 63 13.15 -0.56 -5.64
CA TYR A 63 12.57 -0.54 -6.99
C TYR A 63 13.49 0.11 -8.04
N GLY A 64 14.52 0.83 -7.61
CA GLY A 64 15.55 1.37 -8.48
C GLY A 64 15.52 2.89 -8.65
N GLU A 65 16.56 3.39 -9.32
CA GLU A 65 16.82 4.82 -9.53
C GLU A 65 15.73 5.53 -10.34
N ASP A 66 14.94 4.80 -11.15
CA ASP A 66 13.82 5.37 -11.90
C ASP A 66 12.73 5.94 -10.99
N LEU A 67 12.68 5.52 -9.72
CA LEU A 67 11.78 6.06 -8.70
C LEU A 67 12.47 7.04 -7.74
N LYS A 68 13.59 7.63 -8.15
CA LYS A 68 14.31 8.60 -7.34
C LYS A 68 13.46 9.82 -7.01
N GLY A 69 13.38 10.12 -5.72
CA GLY A 69 12.51 11.18 -5.21
C GLY A 69 11.01 10.92 -5.41
N VAL A 70 10.60 9.70 -5.79
CA VAL A 70 9.19 9.28 -5.83
C VAL A 70 8.83 8.61 -4.51
N SER A 71 7.69 9.01 -3.94
CA SER A 71 7.09 8.42 -2.75
C SER A 71 5.68 7.92 -3.05
N LEU A 72 5.15 7.01 -2.23
CA LEU A 72 3.87 6.34 -2.48
C LEU A 72 2.83 6.66 -1.39
N PRO A 73 2.17 7.84 -1.44
CA PRO A 73 1.23 8.29 -0.41
C PRO A 73 -0.19 7.74 -0.62
N GLN A 74 -0.33 6.41 -0.66
CA GLN A 74 -1.64 5.74 -0.64
C GLN A 74 -1.91 5.19 0.76
N ALA A 75 -3.05 5.57 1.36
CA ALA A 75 -3.39 5.19 2.73
C ALA A 75 -3.39 3.68 2.95
N PHE A 76 -3.95 2.94 1.98
CA PHE A 76 -3.98 1.49 2.01
C PHE A 76 -2.57 0.89 2.07
N CYS A 77 -1.69 1.22 1.11
CA CYS A 77 -0.32 0.69 1.10
C CYS A 77 0.48 1.08 2.34
N VAL A 78 0.38 2.35 2.79
CA VAL A 78 1.14 2.84 3.96
C VAL A 78 0.75 2.10 5.23
N SER A 79 -0.53 1.72 5.35
CA SER A 79 -1.03 1.01 6.53
C SER A 79 -0.42 -0.38 6.74
N PHE A 80 0.22 -0.98 5.71
CA PHE A 80 0.89 -2.27 5.82
C PHE A 80 2.38 -2.19 6.17
N ILE A 81 2.98 -0.99 6.22
CA ILE A 81 4.39 -0.84 6.63
C ILE A 81 4.66 -1.44 8.01
N PRO A 82 3.85 -1.17 9.07
CA PRO A 82 4.09 -1.76 10.39
C PRO A 82 4.01 -3.30 10.36
N PHE A 83 3.10 -3.87 9.57
CA PHE A 83 2.97 -5.31 9.38
C PHE A 83 4.23 -5.89 8.73
N ALA A 84 4.74 -5.23 7.69
CA ALA A 84 5.97 -5.63 7.02
C ALA A 84 7.18 -5.63 7.98
N ILE A 85 7.31 -4.60 8.81
CA ILE A 85 8.39 -4.49 9.80
C ILE A 85 8.25 -5.57 10.88
N ALA A 86 7.07 -5.73 11.46
CA ALA A 86 6.82 -6.67 12.54
C ALA A 86 7.04 -8.11 12.11
N VAL A 87 6.43 -8.53 10.99
CA VAL A 87 6.57 -9.89 10.49
C VAL A 87 8.01 -10.16 10.05
N ASN A 88 8.67 -9.22 9.36
CA ASN A 88 10.07 -9.41 8.99
C ASN A 88 10.98 -9.57 10.23
N TRP A 89 10.73 -8.78 11.28
CA TRP A 89 11.46 -8.88 12.56
C TRP A 89 11.24 -10.22 13.28
N ILE A 90 10.03 -10.78 13.22
CA ILE A 90 9.72 -12.12 13.76
C ILE A 90 10.44 -13.18 12.92
N VAL A 91 10.31 -13.13 11.59
CA VAL A 91 10.91 -14.12 10.68
C VAL A 91 12.42 -14.18 10.84
N GLU A 92 13.10 -13.05 11.03
CA GLU A 92 14.54 -12.99 11.25
C GLU A 92 15.01 -13.70 12.53
N ARG A 93 14.12 -13.84 13.53
CA ARG A 93 14.41 -14.51 14.82
C ARG A 93 14.14 -16.01 14.81
N ILE A 94 13.37 -16.51 13.86
CA ILE A 94 13.04 -17.94 13.79
C ILE A 94 14.18 -18.66 13.06
N PRO A 95 14.96 -19.52 13.74
CA PRO A 95 16.06 -20.25 13.11
C PRO A 95 15.51 -21.18 12.02
N GLY A 96 16.10 -21.12 10.83
CA GLY A 96 15.63 -21.85 9.65
C GLY A 96 14.83 -20.94 8.73
N LEU A 97 13.73 -20.36 9.21
CA LEU A 97 12.90 -19.44 8.42
C LEU A 97 13.66 -18.16 8.04
N ASN A 98 14.55 -17.68 8.91
CA ASN A 98 15.42 -16.54 8.64
C ASN A 98 16.39 -16.74 7.46
N LYS A 99 16.79 -17.99 7.20
CA LYS A 99 17.67 -18.38 6.08
C LYS A 99 16.91 -18.59 4.77
N VAL A 100 15.58 -18.62 4.82
CA VAL A 100 14.76 -18.82 3.63
C VAL A 100 14.73 -17.53 2.81
N ASP A 101 15.51 -17.52 1.74
CA ASP A 101 15.65 -16.38 0.82
C ASP A 101 15.18 -16.74 -0.59
N PHE A 102 13.86 -16.72 -0.80
CA PHE A 102 13.24 -16.95 -2.10
C PHE A 102 12.72 -15.62 -2.66
N ASP A 103 13.34 -15.14 -3.72
CA ASP A 103 12.84 -14.08 -4.60
C ASP A 103 12.43 -14.74 -5.93
N ALA A 104 11.40 -14.24 -6.61
CA ALA A 104 11.05 -14.66 -7.97
C ALA A 104 12.28 -14.77 -8.90
N LYS A 105 13.20 -13.80 -8.86
CA LYS A 105 14.45 -13.86 -9.67
C LYS A 105 15.39 -14.99 -9.25
N LYS A 106 15.42 -15.34 -7.95
CA LYS A 106 16.23 -16.47 -7.44
C LYS A 106 15.57 -17.80 -7.75
N LEU A 107 14.23 -17.85 -7.77
CA LEU A 107 13.47 -19.02 -8.21
C LEU A 107 13.75 -19.30 -9.68
N GLU A 108 13.70 -18.30 -10.55
CA GLU A 108 14.06 -18.43 -11.98
C GLU A 108 15.49 -18.99 -12.14
N LYS A 109 16.47 -18.43 -11.43
CA LYS A 109 17.86 -18.91 -11.48
C LYS A 109 18.05 -20.34 -10.97
N ARG A 110 17.26 -20.79 -9.98
CA ARG A 110 17.45 -22.09 -9.32
C ARG A 110 16.61 -23.21 -9.93
N PHE A 111 15.41 -22.88 -10.38
CA PHE A 111 14.42 -23.83 -10.93
C PHE A 111 14.25 -23.69 -12.46
N GLY A 112 15.01 -22.80 -13.10
CA GLY A 112 14.94 -22.55 -14.53
C GLY A 112 13.53 -22.09 -14.93
N LEU A 113 12.96 -22.74 -15.95
CA LEU A 113 11.62 -22.45 -16.48
C LEU A 113 10.53 -22.47 -15.39
N PHE A 114 10.64 -23.33 -14.36
CA PHE A 114 9.66 -23.42 -13.26
C PHE A 114 9.67 -22.21 -12.32
N GLY A 115 10.71 -21.39 -12.35
CA GLY A 115 10.79 -20.15 -11.59
C GLY A 115 10.40 -18.90 -12.39
N ASP A 116 10.12 -19.03 -13.68
CA ASP A 116 9.66 -17.94 -14.54
C ASP A 116 8.28 -17.44 -14.05
N PRO A 117 8.10 -16.13 -13.78
CA PRO A 117 6.80 -15.56 -13.42
C PRO A 117 5.65 -15.94 -14.36
N ILE A 118 5.92 -16.06 -15.67
CA ILE A 118 4.96 -16.47 -16.70
C ILE A 118 4.48 -17.90 -16.43
N LEU A 119 5.40 -18.83 -16.19
CA LEU A 119 5.06 -20.23 -15.91
C LEU A 119 4.44 -20.40 -14.52
N LEU A 120 4.89 -19.63 -13.53
CA LEU A 120 4.25 -19.56 -12.21
C LEU A 120 2.79 -19.11 -12.33
N GLY A 121 2.49 -18.14 -13.20
CA GLY A 121 1.11 -17.76 -13.52
C GLY A 121 0.28 -18.92 -14.06
N VAL A 122 0.83 -19.71 -15.01
CA VAL A 122 0.16 -20.91 -15.54
C VAL A 122 -0.09 -21.95 -14.45
N ILE A 123 0.95 -22.31 -13.69
CA ILE A 123 0.87 -23.33 -12.64
C ILE A 123 -0.18 -22.95 -11.59
N ILE A 124 -0.12 -21.71 -11.10
CA ILE A 124 -1.07 -21.22 -10.10
C ILE A 124 -2.48 -21.21 -10.69
N GLY A 125 -2.68 -20.77 -11.94
CA GLY A 125 -4.00 -20.77 -12.57
C GLY A 125 -4.59 -22.17 -12.76
N ILE A 126 -3.76 -23.16 -13.10
CA ILE A 126 -4.20 -24.56 -13.18
C ILE A 126 -4.60 -25.07 -11.79
N ILE A 127 -3.78 -24.83 -10.76
CA ILE A 127 -4.09 -25.23 -9.38
C ILE A 127 -5.43 -24.61 -8.95
N LEU A 128 -5.63 -23.33 -9.21
CA LEU A 128 -6.87 -22.63 -8.88
C LEU A 128 -8.08 -23.19 -9.64
N GLY A 129 -7.94 -23.47 -10.94
CA GLY A 129 -9.01 -24.05 -11.75
C GLY A 129 -9.41 -25.45 -11.26
N LEU A 130 -8.44 -26.27 -10.86
CA LEU A 130 -8.68 -27.59 -10.28
C LEU A 130 -9.38 -27.49 -8.92
N LEU A 131 -8.92 -26.60 -8.04
CA LEU A 131 -9.56 -26.36 -6.73
C LEU A 131 -10.99 -25.85 -6.87
N ALA A 132 -11.25 -25.00 -7.88
CA ALA A 132 -12.57 -24.51 -8.23
C ALA A 132 -13.45 -25.56 -8.97
N LYS A 133 -12.92 -26.76 -9.23
CA LYS A 133 -13.57 -27.84 -9.98
C LYS A 133 -14.05 -27.40 -11.37
N TYR A 134 -13.29 -26.53 -12.03
CA TYR A 134 -13.59 -26.11 -13.39
C TYR A 134 -13.29 -27.22 -14.40
N PRO A 135 -14.06 -27.30 -15.51
CA PRO A 135 -13.74 -28.17 -16.63
C PRO A 135 -12.31 -27.91 -17.14
N MET A 136 -11.64 -28.94 -17.64
CA MET A 136 -10.24 -28.89 -18.08
C MET A 136 -9.93 -27.68 -18.99
N ALA A 137 -10.81 -27.40 -19.95
CA ALA A 137 -10.66 -26.25 -20.84
C ALA A 137 -10.63 -24.90 -20.09
N LYS A 138 -11.53 -24.71 -19.11
CA LYS A 138 -11.56 -23.49 -18.28
C LYS A 138 -10.37 -23.40 -17.33
N THR A 139 -9.90 -24.54 -16.80
CA THR A 139 -8.70 -24.60 -15.95
C THR A 139 -7.45 -24.17 -16.72
N LEU A 140 -7.26 -24.69 -17.94
CA LEU A 140 -6.15 -24.28 -18.81
C LEU A 140 -6.27 -22.82 -19.23
N GLN A 141 -7.49 -22.36 -19.56
CA GLN A 141 -7.75 -20.96 -19.89
C GLN A 141 -7.37 -20.02 -18.72
N LEU A 142 -7.70 -20.39 -17.49
CA LEU A 142 -7.32 -19.62 -16.30
C LEU A 142 -5.80 -19.54 -16.15
N GLY A 143 -5.09 -20.65 -16.36
CA GLY A 143 -3.62 -20.67 -16.43
C GLY A 143 -3.06 -19.67 -17.44
N ILE A 144 -3.59 -19.66 -18.67
CA ILE A 144 -3.17 -18.72 -19.72
C ILE A 144 -3.47 -17.27 -19.33
N ILE A 145 -4.64 -16.98 -18.76
CA ILE A 145 -5.02 -15.61 -18.34
C ILE A 145 -4.06 -15.09 -17.26
N LEU A 146 -3.79 -15.89 -16.22
CA LEU A 146 -2.87 -15.47 -15.15
C LEU A 146 -1.44 -15.32 -15.65
N SER A 147 -1.02 -16.16 -16.59
CA SER A 147 0.27 -16.02 -17.26
C SER A 147 0.35 -14.74 -18.12
N ALA A 148 -0.70 -14.40 -18.86
CA ALA A 148 -0.76 -13.17 -19.62
C ALA A 148 -0.68 -11.93 -18.71
N VAL A 149 -1.33 -11.97 -17.55
CA VAL A 149 -1.26 -10.91 -16.53
C VAL A 149 0.19 -10.69 -16.05
N MET A 150 0.98 -11.76 -15.92
CA MET A 150 2.39 -11.70 -15.54
C MET A 150 3.28 -11.01 -16.57
N VAL A 151 2.83 -10.90 -17.83
CA VAL A 151 3.53 -10.19 -18.90
C VAL A 151 2.99 -8.77 -19.07
N LEU A 152 1.66 -8.63 -19.06
CA LEU A 152 1.00 -7.36 -19.36
C LEU A 152 1.18 -6.32 -18.26
N ILE A 153 1.02 -6.71 -16.98
CA ILE A 153 1.14 -5.74 -15.88
C ILE A 153 2.54 -5.11 -15.87
N PRO A 154 3.67 -5.87 -15.82
CA PRO A 154 4.99 -5.27 -15.77
C PRO A 154 5.27 -4.34 -16.96
N LYS A 155 4.84 -4.74 -18.17
CA LYS A 155 5.03 -3.95 -19.39
C LYS A 155 4.26 -2.64 -19.35
N ILE A 156 3.01 -2.67 -18.89
CA ILE A 156 2.19 -1.46 -18.73
C ILE A 156 2.79 -0.56 -17.64
N THR A 157 3.19 -1.12 -16.49
CA THR A 157 3.78 -0.32 -15.41
C THR A 157 5.10 0.34 -15.80
N GLY A 158 5.92 -0.33 -16.63
CA GLY A 158 7.16 0.26 -17.15
C GLY A 158 6.90 1.49 -18.03
N MET A 159 5.92 1.40 -18.94
CA MET A 159 5.50 2.55 -19.77
C MET A 159 4.98 3.71 -18.91
N PHE A 160 4.27 3.41 -17.81
CA PHE A 160 3.83 4.44 -16.87
C PHE A 160 4.99 5.13 -16.15
N ILE A 161 5.99 4.37 -15.68
CA ILE A 161 7.18 4.95 -15.06
C ILE A 161 7.89 5.87 -16.05
N GLU A 162 8.16 5.38 -17.27
CA GLU A 162 8.83 6.15 -18.31
C GLU A 162 8.09 7.46 -18.65
N GLY A 163 6.77 7.39 -18.79
CA GLY A 163 5.94 8.55 -19.08
C GLY A 163 5.83 9.56 -17.93
N LEU A 164 5.91 9.10 -16.68
CA LEU A 164 5.75 9.95 -15.49
C LEU A 164 7.06 10.51 -14.95
N ASN A 165 8.21 9.88 -15.25
CA ASN A 165 9.53 10.36 -14.86
C ASN A 165 9.81 11.84 -15.22
N PRO A 166 9.57 12.32 -16.45
CA PRO A 166 9.81 13.73 -16.78
C PRO A 166 8.93 14.69 -15.95
N ILE A 167 7.70 14.29 -15.63
CA ILE A 167 6.77 15.07 -14.79
C ILE A 167 7.28 15.13 -13.35
N SER A 168 7.74 13.99 -12.81
CA SER A 168 8.32 13.89 -11.47
C SER A 168 9.54 14.81 -11.35
N THR A 169 10.53 14.66 -12.26
CA THR A 169 11.75 15.47 -12.27
C THR A 169 11.43 16.96 -12.35
N ARG A 170 10.56 17.37 -13.27
CA ARG A 170 10.23 18.80 -13.42
C ARG A 170 9.46 19.35 -12.23
N SER A 171 8.57 18.55 -11.63
CA SER A 171 7.87 18.93 -10.39
C SER A 171 8.85 19.09 -9.23
N GLN A 172 9.82 18.18 -9.08
CA GLN A 172 10.88 18.31 -8.07
C GLN A 172 11.67 19.60 -8.24
N GLU A 173 12.08 19.94 -9.47
CA GLU A 173 12.81 21.18 -9.76
C GLU A 173 12.00 22.45 -9.43
N LEU A 174 10.72 22.50 -9.84
CA LEU A 174 9.85 23.65 -9.58
C LEU A 174 9.62 23.87 -8.09
N VAL A 175 9.36 22.79 -7.35
CA VAL A 175 9.15 22.84 -5.90
C VAL A 175 10.46 23.21 -5.20
N SER A 176 11.60 22.63 -5.61
CA SER A 176 12.91 22.95 -5.03
C SER A 176 13.34 24.40 -5.28
N LYS A 177 13.01 24.97 -6.45
CA LYS A 177 13.21 26.40 -6.75
C LYS A 177 12.36 27.30 -5.85
N LYS A 178 11.10 26.94 -5.63
CA LYS A 178 10.17 27.70 -4.77
C LYS A 178 10.53 27.60 -3.29
N PHE A 179 11.03 26.44 -2.86
CA PHE A 179 11.40 26.14 -1.49
C PHE A 179 12.91 25.85 -1.41
N LYS A 180 13.71 26.92 -1.56
CA LYS A 180 15.18 26.88 -1.55
C LYS A 180 15.73 26.09 -0.35
N GLY A 181 16.71 25.22 -0.61
CA GLY A 181 17.45 24.48 0.42
C GLY A 181 16.73 23.27 1.03
N ARG A 182 15.71 22.71 0.35
CA ARG A 182 14.97 21.53 0.81
C ARG A 182 14.81 20.50 -0.30
N ALA A 183 15.02 19.23 0.04
CA ALA A 183 14.64 18.11 -0.82
C ALA A 183 13.15 17.80 -0.67
N PHE A 184 12.49 17.51 -1.79
CA PHE A 184 11.08 17.13 -1.86
C PHE A 184 10.92 15.81 -2.59
N ASN A 185 9.92 15.05 -2.15
CA ASN A 185 9.48 13.85 -2.83
C ASN A 185 8.20 14.15 -3.62
N ILE A 186 8.03 13.53 -4.78
CA ILE A 186 6.78 13.57 -5.52
C ILE A 186 5.99 12.31 -5.16
N GLY A 187 4.78 12.52 -4.66
CA GLY A 187 3.87 11.45 -4.31
C GLY A 187 3.14 10.95 -5.55
N MET A 188 3.32 9.68 -5.88
CA MET A 188 2.77 9.03 -7.08
C MET A 188 2.03 7.73 -6.74
N THR A 189 1.34 7.19 -7.74
CA THR A 189 0.53 5.98 -7.58
C THR A 189 1.38 4.74 -7.32
N PRO A 190 1.01 3.88 -6.38
CA PRO A 190 1.62 2.55 -6.21
C PRO A 190 1.46 1.64 -7.43
N ALA A 191 0.55 1.97 -8.36
CA ALA A 191 0.43 1.26 -9.63
C ALA A 191 1.73 1.29 -10.46
N LEU A 192 2.69 2.18 -10.15
CA LEU A 192 4.00 2.16 -10.79
C LEU A 192 4.82 0.90 -10.44
N VAL A 193 4.57 0.28 -9.29
CA VAL A 193 5.42 -0.81 -8.77
C VAL A 193 4.71 -2.16 -8.62
N ILE A 194 3.41 -2.24 -8.94
CA ILE A 194 2.65 -3.49 -8.86
C ILE A 194 3.13 -4.54 -9.88
N GLY A 195 3.83 -4.12 -10.93
CA GLY A 195 4.44 -5.01 -11.92
C GLY A 195 5.66 -5.78 -11.42
N HIS A 196 6.10 -5.60 -10.17
CA HIS A 196 7.20 -6.39 -9.64
C HIS A 196 6.81 -7.89 -9.57
N PRO A 197 7.64 -8.82 -10.08
CA PRO A 197 7.29 -10.24 -10.14
C PRO A 197 6.86 -10.84 -8.79
N THR A 198 7.57 -10.54 -7.70
CA THR A 198 7.17 -10.95 -6.35
C THR A 198 5.77 -10.46 -5.96
N THR A 199 5.40 -9.23 -6.31
CA THR A 199 4.05 -8.70 -6.04
C THR A 199 3.00 -9.58 -6.70
N LEU A 200 3.19 -9.90 -7.97
CA LEU A 200 2.25 -10.69 -8.75
C LEU A 200 2.15 -12.12 -8.21
N VAL A 201 3.28 -12.80 -8.00
CA VAL A 201 3.32 -14.18 -7.48
C VAL A 201 2.65 -14.28 -6.12
N VAL A 202 3.01 -13.40 -5.18
CA VAL A 202 2.44 -13.45 -3.82
C VAL A 202 0.95 -13.11 -3.86
N SER A 203 0.53 -12.14 -4.68
CA SER A 203 -0.89 -11.79 -4.82
C SER A 203 -1.72 -12.96 -5.33
N LEU A 204 -1.22 -13.70 -6.33
CA LEU A 204 -1.90 -14.89 -6.82
C LEU A 204 -2.02 -15.98 -5.75
N LEU A 205 -0.99 -16.18 -4.92
CA LEU A 205 -1.03 -17.12 -3.79
C LEU A 205 -2.00 -16.67 -2.68
N LEU A 206 -2.19 -15.35 -2.51
CA LEU A 206 -3.14 -14.82 -1.54
C LEU A 206 -4.60 -14.99 -1.96
N VAL A 207 -4.92 -15.06 -3.24
CA VAL A 207 -6.31 -15.25 -3.72
C VAL A 207 -7.00 -16.50 -3.16
N PRO A 208 -6.45 -17.72 -3.26
CA PRO A 208 -7.08 -18.88 -2.63
C PRO A 208 -6.99 -18.81 -1.10
N THR A 209 -5.89 -18.24 -0.59
CA THR A 209 -5.65 -18.11 0.85
C THR A 209 -6.73 -17.26 1.51
N ILE A 210 -7.11 -16.13 0.92
CA ILE A 210 -8.12 -15.25 1.51
C ILE A 210 -9.51 -15.89 1.49
N LEU A 211 -9.85 -16.62 0.43
CA LEU A 211 -11.13 -17.33 0.37
C LEU A 211 -11.21 -18.41 1.45
N PHE A 212 -10.12 -19.14 1.66
CA PHE A 212 -10.02 -20.10 2.75
C PHE A 212 -10.10 -19.42 4.13
N LEU A 213 -9.29 -18.37 4.36
CA LEU A 213 -9.32 -17.59 5.59
C LEU A 213 -10.70 -17.00 5.89
N SER A 214 -11.43 -16.57 4.87
CA SER A 214 -12.78 -16.03 5.03
C SER A 214 -13.76 -17.06 5.61
N VAL A 215 -13.51 -18.35 5.40
CA VAL A 215 -14.34 -19.43 5.95
C VAL A 215 -13.87 -19.87 7.34
N ILE A 216 -12.55 -19.88 7.58
CA ILE A 216 -11.99 -20.47 8.81
C ILE A 216 -11.75 -19.48 9.95
N VAL A 217 -11.60 -18.18 9.66
CA VAL A 217 -11.29 -17.18 10.69
C VAL A 217 -12.54 -16.96 11.55
N PRO A 218 -12.48 -17.22 12.87
CA PRO A 218 -13.65 -17.07 13.74
C PRO A 218 -14.07 -15.60 13.81
N GLY A 219 -15.38 -15.35 13.72
CA GLY A 219 -15.94 -14.00 13.74
C GLY A 219 -15.87 -13.26 12.40
N ASN A 220 -15.42 -13.91 11.32
CA ASN A 220 -15.52 -13.36 9.97
C ASN A 220 -16.85 -13.74 9.31
N GLU A 221 -17.51 -12.75 8.72
CA GLU A 221 -18.70 -12.95 7.86
C GLU A 221 -18.49 -12.39 6.46
N PHE A 222 -17.30 -11.85 6.18
CA PHE A 222 -16.99 -11.20 4.92
C PHE A 222 -16.35 -12.16 3.91
N LEU A 223 -16.91 -12.23 2.70
CA LEU A 223 -16.36 -13.00 1.58
C LEU A 223 -15.94 -12.07 0.43
N PRO A 224 -14.64 -11.99 0.08
CA PRO A 224 -14.10 -10.91 -0.74
C PRO A 224 -14.13 -11.17 -2.24
N LEU A 225 -15.25 -11.65 -2.80
CA LEU A 225 -15.31 -12.06 -4.22
C LEU A 225 -15.00 -10.91 -5.18
N ALA A 226 -15.51 -9.70 -4.90
CA ALA A 226 -15.36 -8.54 -5.77
C ALA A 226 -14.04 -7.77 -5.56
N SER A 227 -13.31 -8.03 -4.46
CA SER A 227 -12.11 -7.28 -4.09
C SER A 227 -10.81 -8.07 -4.26
N LEU A 228 -10.85 -9.24 -4.90
CA LEU A 228 -9.65 -10.09 -5.10
C LEU A 228 -8.55 -9.40 -5.91
N SER A 229 -8.93 -8.54 -6.86
CA SER A 229 -7.98 -7.78 -7.69
C SER A 229 -7.16 -6.77 -6.88
N GLY A 230 -7.70 -6.25 -5.78
CA GLY A 230 -7.04 -5.22 -4.98
C GLY A 230 -5.94 -5.74 -4.05
N LEU A 231 -5.83 -7.06 -3.84
CA LEU A 231 -4.78 -7.68 -3.02
C LEU A 231 -3.36 -7.29 -3.46
N ILE A 232 -3.20 -6.98 -4.75
CA ILE A 232 -1.93 -6.53 -5.32
C ILE A 232 -1.39 -5.26 -4.65
N TYR A 233 -2.27 -4.40 -4.13
CA TYR A 233 -1.91 -3.13 -3.48
C TYR A 233 -1.42 -3.28 -2.04
N ILE A 234 -1.42 -4.49 -1.47
CA ILE A 234 -0.78 -4.73 -0.17
C ILE A 234 0.74 -4.58 -0.30
N PHE A 235 1.29 -5.00 -1.44
CA PHE A 235 2.72 -5.25 -1.63
C PHE A 235 3.63 -4.07 -1.96
N PRO A 236 3.20 -2.98 -2.65
CA PRO A 236 4.05 -1.86 -3.03
C PRO A 236 4.93 -1.29 -1.90
N LEU A 237 4.43 -1.26 -0.67
CA LEU A 237 5.18 -0.78 0.49
C LEU A 237 5.61 -1.89 1.47
N VAL A 238 5.29 -3.15 1.18
CA VAL A 238 5.77 -4.32 1.94
C VAL A 238 7.10 -4.81 1.38
N LEU A 239 7.21 -4.91 0.06
CA LEU A 239 8.39 -5.46 -0.64
C LEU A 239 9.70 -4.75 -0.29
N PRO A 240 9.75 -3.40 -0.16
CA PRO A 240 10.96 -2.71 0.29
C PRO A 240 11.48 -3.12 1.67
N TYR A 241 10.60 -3.69 2.52
CA TYR A 241 10.96 -4.15 3.87
C TYR A 241 11.27 -5.64 3.90
N THR A 242 10.61 -6.44 3.05
CA THR A 242 10.87 -7.88 2.89
C THR A 242 11.98 -8.18 1.88
N LYS A 243 12.53 -7.14 1.22
CA LYS A 243 13.57 -7.22 0.19
C LYS A 243 13.17 -8.14 -0.98
N GLY A 244 11.90 -8.10 -1.38
CA GLY A 244 11.39 -8.90 -2.51
C GLY A 244 11.27 -10.41 -2.22
N ASN A 245 11.46 -10.84 -0.98
CA ASN A 245 11.33 -12.23 -0.59
C ASN A 245 9.85 -12.66 -0.62
N VAL A 246 9.54 -13.66 -1.44
CA VAL A 246 8.20 -14.22 -1.67
C VAL A 246 7.59 -14.76 -0.37
N LEU A 247 8.35 -15.56 0.40
CA LEU A 247 7.83 -16.15 1.64
C LEU A 247 7.56 -15.08 2.71
N ARG A 248 8.50 -14.16 2.93
CA ARG A 248 8.32 -13.07 3.90
C ARG A 248 7.14 -12.19 3.52
N SER A 249 7.02 -11.86 2.23
CA SER A 249 5.91 -11.05 1.71
C SER A 249 4.58 -11.80 1.84
N PHE A 250 4.55 -13.10 1.55
CA PHE A 250 3.37 -13.94 1.74
C PHE A 250 2.93 -13.98 3.20
N LEU A 251 3.86 -14.12 4.16
CA LEU A 251 3.53 -14.09 5.59
C LEU A 251 2.98 -12.73 6.03
N VAL A 252 3.56 -11.62 5.53
CA VAL A 252 3.00 -10.27 5.77
C VAL A 252 1.58 -10.19 5.21
N GLY A 253 1.39 -10.69 3.99
CA GLY A 253 0.09 -10.80 3.34
C GLY A 253 -0.89 -11.59 4.19
N LEU A 254 -0.53 -12.79 4.65
CA LEU A 254 -1.37 -13.66 5.47
C LEU A 254 -1.86 -12.97 6.75
N VAL A 255 -0.94 -12.35 7.50
CA VAL A 255 -1.31 -11.61 8.72
C VAL A 255 -2.20 -10.41 8.39
N SER A 256 -1.90 -9.71 7.29
CA SER A 256 -2.71 -8.58 6.81
C SER A 256 -4.11 -9.01 6.39
N LEU A 257 -4.26 -10.19 5.77
CA LEU A 257 -5.54 -10.74 5.37
C LEU A 257 -6.39 -11.13 6.58
N VAL A 258 -5.81 -11.79 7.58
CA VAL A 258 -6.55 -12.15 8.81
C VAL A 258 -7.09 -10.91 9.50
N ALA A 259 -6.26 -9.88 9.68
CA ALA A 259 -6.71 -8.60 10.21
C ALA A 259 -7.74 -7.94 9.29
N GLY A 260 -7.53 -8.05 7.97
CA GLY A 260 -8.35 -7.44 6.94
C GLY A 260 -9.77 -7.97 6.88
N VAL A 261 -9.97 -9.29 6.92
CA VAL A 261 -11.31 -9.91 6.86
C VAL A 261 -12.11 -9.62 8.13
N LEU A 262 -11.46 -9.62 9.30
CA LEU A 262 -12.07 -9.23 10.57
C LEU A 262 -12.47 -7.76 10.58
N SER A 263 -11.58 -6.88 10.12
CA SER A 263 -11.85 -5.45 9.99
C SER A 263 -12.97 -5.18 8.99
N ALA A 264 -13.01 -5.90 7.87
CA ALA A 264 -14.07 -5.79 6.88
C ALA A 264 -15.42 -6.22 7.45
N THR A 265 -15.46 -7.30 8.24
CA THR A 265 -16.66 -7.73 8.95
C THR A 265 -17.14 -6.67 9.95
N ALA A 266 -16.22 -6.11 10.75
CA ALA A 266 -16.55 -5.06 11.72
C ALA A 266 -17.11 -3.78 11.07
N LEU A 267 -16.55 -3.39 9.93
CA LEU A 267 -16.97 -2.18 9.20
C LEU A 267 -18.16 -2.40 8.24
N ALA A 268 -18.61 -3.64 8.05
CA ALA A 268 -19.65 -3.96 7.08
C ALA A 268 -20.96 -3.18 7.30
N SER A 269 -21.34 -2.96 8.56
CA SER A 269 -22.56 -2.20 8.90
C SER A 269 -22.51 -0.74 8.43
N ILE A 270 -21.40 -0.04 8.68
CA ILE A 270 -21.26 1.36 8.27
C ILE A 270 -21.08 1.51 6.75
N PHE A 271 -20.39 0.56 6.12
CA PHE A 271 -20.30 0.49 4.66
C PHE A 271 -21.68 0.30 4.03
N THR A 272 -22.46 -0.63 4.55
CA THR A 272 -23.83 -0.89 4.09
C THR A 272 -24.71 0.34 4.26
N SER A 273 -24.56 1.07 5.37
CA SER A 273 -25.27 2.33 5.61
C SER A 273 -24.90 3.41 4.60
N ALA A 274 -23.60 3.53 4.25
CA ALA A 274 -23.14 4.45 3.22
C ALA A 274 -23.71 4.10 1.83
N VAL A 275 -23.73 2.81 1.46
CA VAL A 275 -24.32 2.37 0.19
C VAL A 275 -25.82 2.66 0.16
N ARG A 276 -26.56 2.39 1.24
CA ARG A 276 -28.00 2.70 1.31
C ARG A 276 -28.31 4.17 1.14
N MET A 277 -27.42 5.06 1.60
CA MET A 277 -27.59 6.50 1.49
C MET A 277 -27.42 7.02 0.06
N VAL A 278 -26.50 6.42 -0.70
CA VAL A 278 -26.19 6.85 -2.07
C VAL A 278 -27.04 6.10 -3.09
N GLN A 279 -27.06 4.77 -3.02
CA GLN A 279 -27.77 3.91 -3.97
C GLN A 279 -28.01 2.52 -3.38
N SER A 280 -29.19 2.31 -2.78
CA SER A 280 -29.53 1.05 -2.10
C SER A 280 -29.57 -0.18 -3.01
N ASN A 281 -29.87 0.00 -4.29
CA ASN A 281 -29.92 -1.07 -5.30
C ASN A 281 -28.55 -1.66 -5.66
N LEU A 282 -27.44 -1.07 -5.19
CA LEU A 282 -26.09 -1.63 -5.34
C LEU A 282 -25.82 -2.78 -4.37
N ILE A 283 -26.65 -2.97 -3.35
CA ILE A 283 -26.58 -4.14 -2.48
C ILE A 283 -27.20 -5.33 -3.22
N PRO A 284 -26.42 -6.39 -3.52
CA PRO A 284 -26.94 -7.53 -4.27
C PRO A 284 -28.08 -8.23 -3.52
N ALA A 285 -29.07 -8.73 -4.26
CA ALA A 285 -30.15 -9.51 -3.69
C ALA A 285 -29.61 -10.72 -2.92
N GLY A 286 -30.13 -10.95 -1.71
CA GLY A 286 -29.64 -12.01 -0.82
C GLY A 286 -28.40 -11.65 0.01
N THR A 287 -27.88 -10.42 -0.08
CA THR A 287 -26.75 -9.94 0.72
C THR A 287 -27.25 -9.04 1.86
N SER A 288 -26.91 -9.38 3.11
CA SER A 288 -27.28 -8.62 4.31
C SER A 288 -26.46 -7.33 4.46
N SER A 289 -25.15 -7.43 4.18
CA SER A 289 -24.18 -6.35 4.34
C SER A 289 -23.08 -6.41 3.30
N VAL A 290 -22.54 -5.25 2.93
CA VAL A 290 -21.45 -5.11 1.96
C VAL A 290 -20.25 -4.42 2.60
N ALA A 291 -19.06 -4.83 2.18
CA ALA A 291 -17.78 -4.19 2.51
C ALA A 291 -16.82 -4.35 1.32
N SER A 292 -15.65 -3.70 1.37
CA SER A 292 -14.61 -3.83 0.35
C SER A 292 -13.25 -4.01 1.03
N ILE A 293 -12.42 -4.95 0.55
CA ILE A 293 -11.06 -5.13 1.08
C ILE A 293 -10.25 -3.86 0.93
N ASP A 294 -10.32 -3.23 -0.23
CA ASP A 294 -9.45 -2.12 -0.62
C ASP A 294 -9.58 -0.92 0.32
N PHE A 295 -10.61 -0.93 1.17
CA PHE A 295 -10.91 0.06 2.18
C PHE A 295 -11.00 -0.54 3.58
N ALA A 296 -11.94 -1.47 3.77
CA ALA A 296 -12.32 -1.99 5.08
C ALA A 296 -11.23 -2.90 5.66
N ALA A 297 -10.37 -3.48 4.83
CA ALA A 297 -9.21 -4.22 5.30
C ALA A 297 -8.00 -3.33 5.58
N SER A 298 -8.07 -2.00 5.39
CA SER A 298 -6.98 -1.08 5.75
C SER A 298 -6.90 -0.94 7.27
N PRO A 299 -5.76 -1.32 7.90
CA PRO A 299 -5.55 -1.07 9.33
C PRO A 299 -5.70 0.41 9.70
N LEU A 300 -5.29 1.33 8.82
CA LEU A 300 -5.41 2.76 9.07
C LEU A 300 -6.87 3.23 9.04
N ALA A 301 -7.67 2.75 8.08
CA ALA A 301 -9.09 3.08 8.01
C ALA A 301 -9.81 2.61 9.27
N TRP A 302 -9.54 1.37 9.69
CA TRP A 302 -10.15 0.78 10.89
C TRP A 302 -9.77 1.54 12.16
N ILE A 303 -8.47 1.78 12.40
CA ILE A 303 -8.01 2.52 13.58
C ILE A 303 -8.63 3.92 13.63
N VAL A 304 -8.63 4.65 12.52
CA VAL A 304 -9.20 6.01 12.49
C VAL A 304 -10.70 5.98 12.75
N TYR A 305 -11.43 5.02 12.16
CA TYR A 305 -12.85 4.86 12.39
C TYR A 305 -13.16 4.53 13.85
N GLU A 306 -12.52 3.51 14.43
CA GLU A 306 -12.74 3.08 15.82
C GLU A 306 -12.45 4.21 16.82
N PHE A 307 -11.31 4.88 16.67
CA PHE A 307 -10.92 5.97 17.57
C PHE A 307 -11.77 7.22 17.39
N THR A 308 -12.40 7.43 16.24
CA THR A 308 -13.21 8.65 16.02
C THR A 308 -14.70 8.42 16.28
N ALA A 309 -15.25 7.28 15.84
CA ALA A 309 -16.68 6.99 15.89
C ALA A 309 -17.10 6.21 17.14
N ASN A 310 -16.29 5.26 17.63
CA ASN A 310 -16.69 4.35 18.70
C ASN A 310 -16.17 4.77 20.08
N LEU A 311 -14.92 5.25 20.16
CA LEU A 311 -14.31 5.75 21.42
C LEU A 311 -14.51 7.26 21.59
N THR A 312 -15.76 7.72 21.56
CA THR A 312 -16.09 9.15 21.62
C THR A 312 -15.37 9.86 22.79
N LEU A 313 -14.82 11.06 22.54
CA LEU A 313 -13.90 11.86 23.38
C LEU A 313 -12.46 11.35 23.55
N VAL A 314 -12.23 10.15 24.11
CA VAL A 314 -10.85 9.69 24.40
C VAL A 314 -10.11 9.33 23.11
N GLY A 315 -10.78 8.63 22.20
CA GLY A 315 -10.19 8.17 20.94
C GLY A 315 -9.69 9.31 20.05
N PRO A 316 -10.48 10.38 19.79
CA PRO A 316 -10.01 11.50 18.99
C PRO A 316 -8.80 12.22 19.60
N ILE A 317 -8.76 12.36 20.93
CA ILE A 317 -7.61 12.97 21.64
C ILE A 317 -6.37 12.11 21.45
N VAL A 318 -6.48 10.79 21.66
CA VAL A 318 -5.36 9.86 21.52
C VAL A 318 -4.82 9.87 20.09
N ILE A 319 -5.69 9.76 19.08
CA ILE A 319 -5.25 9.72 17.68
C ILE A 319 -4.67 11.07 17.23
N ALA A 320 -5.20 12.20 17.73
CA ALA A 320 -4.63 13.52 17.48
C ALA A 320 -3.24 13.65 18.10
N VAL A 321 -3.04 13.22 19.35
CA VAL A 321 -1.73 13.24 20.03
C VAL A 321 -0.71 12.37 19.31
N ILE A 322 -1.08 11.14 18.92
CA ILE A 322 -0.21 10.24 18.15
C ILE A 322 0.16 10.90 16.81
N THR A 323 -0.81 11.47 16.12
CA THR A 323 -0.61 12.13 14.82
C THR A 323 0.30 13.35 14.93
N LEU A 324 0.12 14.19 15.96
CA LEU A 324 1.02 15.31 16.25
C LEU A 324 2.43 14.81 16.59
N GLY A 325 2.55 13.75 17.39
CA GLY A 325 3.81 13.08 17.68
C GLY A 325 4.53 12.62 16.40
N LEU A 326 3.80 11.98 15.49
CA LEU A 326 4.30 11.58 14.17
C LEU A 326 4.75 12.78 13.35
N MET A 327 3.98 13.88 13.31
CA MET A 327 4.38 15.10 12.60
C MET A 327 5.66 15.72 13.15
N VAL A 328 5.79 15.79 14.49
CA VAL A 328 6.99 16.31 15.16
C VAL A 328 8.19 15.41 14.91
N TRP A 329 8.02 14.09 15.04
CA TRP A 329 9.07 13.11 14.73
C TRP A 329 9.51 13.21 13.27
N ASN A 330 8.56 13.29 12.34
CA ASN A 330 8.82 13.42 10.91
C ASN A 330 9.60 14.72 10.61
N ARG A 331 9.19 15.83 11.21
CA ARG A 331 9.88 17.13 11.12
C ARG A 331 11.31 17.08 11.66
N LYS A 332 11.53 16.45 12.82
CA LYS A 332 12.88 16.28 13.39
C LYS A 332 13.80 15.50 12.44
N LYS A 333 13.29 14.42 11.85
CA LYS A 333 14.03 13.61 10.87
C LYS A 333 14.31 14.36 9.57
N ILE A 334 13.35 15.13 9.07
CA ILE A 334 13.54 16.00 7.90
C ILE A 334 14.65 17.02 8.17
N ALA A 335 14.58 17.72 9.31
CA ALA A 335 15.59 18.71 9.68
C ALA A 335 16.99 18.11 9.81
N ALA A 336 17.12 16.91 10.42
CA ALA A 336 18.41 16.23 10.53
C ALA A 336 19.00 15.85 9.15
N ASN A 337 18.15 15.42 8.21
CA ASN A 337 18.59 15.09 6.85
C ASN A 337 18.99 16.33 6.04
N ASP A 338 18.28 17.45 6.21
CA ASP A 338 18.60 18.72 5.57
C ASP A 338 19.96 19.25 6.05
N VAL A 339 20.27 19.13 7.35
CA VAL A 339 21.58 19.50 7.94
C VAL A 339 22.71 18.60 7.44
N GLN A 340 22.49 17.28 7.34
CA GLN A 340 23.51 16.38 6.80
C GLN A 340 23.87 16.66 5.34
N LYS A 341 22.90 17.13 4.53
CA LYS A 341 23.15 17.52 3.14
C LYS A 341 23.93 18.85 3.07
N SER A 342 23.58 19.85 3.87
CA SER A 342 24.34 21.12 3.91
C SER A 342 25.78 20.97 4.40
N VAL A 343 26.08 19.93 5.18
CA VAL A 343 27.45 19.62 5.65
C VAL A 343 28.25 18.81 4.61
N LYS A 344 27.59 18.01 3.74
CA LYS A 344 28.24 17.25 2.67
C LYS A 344 28.46 18.05 1.38
N GLU A 345 27.78 19.18 1.21
CA GLU A 345 28.06 20.18 0.17
C GLU A 345 28.63 21.49 0.78
N PRO A 346 29.85 21.51 1.38
CA PRO A 346 30.49 22.77 1.65
C PRO A 346 31.10 23.29 0.34
N ALA A 347 30.50 24.36 -0.19
CA ALA A 347 31.07 25.29 -1.16
C ALA A 347 31.78 24.66 -2.37
N ALA A 348 31.03 24.46 -3.47
CA ALA A 348 31.62 24.71 -4.78
C ALA A 348 31.93 26.21 -4.82
N VAL A 349 33.20 26.52 -4.56
CA VAL A 349 33.78 27.83 -4.36
C VAL A 349 33.44 28.75 -5.52
N HIS A 350 32.85 29.91 -5.19
CA HIS A 350 33.03 31.14 -5.94
C HIS A 350 34.54 31.44 -6.02
N SER A 351 35.16 31.10 -7.15
CA SER A 351 36.38 31.75 -7.65
C SER A 351 36.05 32.14 -9.09
N GLU A 352 35.78 33.42 -9.35
CA GLU A 352 36.75 34.28 -10.06
C GLU A 352 37.35 33.54 -11.27
N THR A 353 36.90 33.85 -12.48
CA THR A 353 37.64 34.84 -13.27
C THR A 353 36.74 35.81 -14.03
N THR A 354 36.84 37.08 -13.62
CA THR A 354 36.99 38.18 -14.57
C THR A 354 38.15 37.88 -15.53
N ASN A 355 37.86 37.82 -16.83
CA ASN A 355 38.57 38.52 -17.90
C ASN A 355 37.74 38.46 -19.18
#